data_AF-A0A841Q8L2-F1
#
_entry.id   AF-A0A841Q8L2-F1
#
_cell.length_a   1.000
_cell.length_b   1.000
_cell.length_c   1.000
_cell.angle_alpha   90.00
_cell.angle_beta   90.00
_cell.angle_gamma   90.00
#
_symmetry.space_group_name_H-M   'P 1'
#
loop_
_entity.id
_entity.type
_entity.pdbx_description
1 polymer ?
#
loop_
_entity_poly.entity_id
_entity_poly.type
_entity_poly.pdbx_seq_one_letter_code
_entity_poly.pdbx_strand_id
1 'polypeptide(L)'
;MKHFIMPCEGRITSRFREGNRPSHHGVDIAKSGNVPILSIADGFITRSYYSISYGNVVFIRHNVNGQLYESVYAHLKKREVMEDSVVEQGQIIGYMGNTGYSYGQHLHFELHVGNWNIRKSNAVDPLKYLIKTSSLDKKKLLFPYPGKLLLKGSKGINVQRIQRAVNVDADGIFGPITENAVKLFQERQGIEVDGIVGPITWTKMF
;
A
#
# COMPACT_ATOMS: atom_id res chain seq x y z
N MET A 1 -4.14 -4.90 -9.56
CA MET A 1 -5.24 -4.97 -8.57
C MET A 1 -5.05 -3.86 -7.56
N LYS A 2 -6.12 -3.13 -7.22
CA LYS A 2 -6.07 -2.16 -6.11
C LYS A 2 -5.91 -2.96 -4.81
N HIS A 3 -4.96 -2.53 -3.97
CA HIS A 3 -4.62 -3.14 -2.69
C HIS A 3 -4.59 -2.05 -1.61
N PHE A 4 -4.61 -2.42 -0.33
CA PHE A 4 -4.42 -1.45 0.75
C PHE A 4 -2.95 -1.38 1.16
N ILE A 5 -2.46 -0.15 1.38
CA ILE A 5 -1.14 0.11 1.97
C ILE A 5 -1.25 0.35 3.47
N MET A 6 -0.13 0.21 4.19
CA MET A 6 -0.06 0.63 5.59
C MET A 6 -0.39 2.14 5.75
N PRO A 7 -1.20 2.53 6.75
CA PRO A 7 -1.60 3.93 6.95
C PRO A 7 -0.51 4.80 7.55
N CYS A 8 0.52 4.21 8.16
CA CYS A 8 1.67 4.93 8.70
C CYS A 8 2.84 3.98 8.95
N GLU A 9 4.01 4.56 9.20
CA GLU A 9 5.13 3.82 9.77
C GLU A 9 4.96 3.67 11.28
N GLY A 10 5.38 2.52 11.83
CA GLY A 10 5.45 2.32 13.27
C GLY A 10 5.36 0.85 13.68
N ARG A 11 5.39 0.62 14.98
CA ARG A 11 5.24 -0.70 15.58
C ARG A 11 3.78 -0.92 15.93
N ILE A 12 3.27 -2.12 15.65
CA ILE A 12 1.97 -2.56 16.17
C ILE A 12 2.08 -2.77 17.69
N THR A 13 1.31 -1.99 18.46
CA THR A 13 1.30 -2.04 19.93
C THR A 13 0.06 -2.73 20.49
N SER A 14 -1.05 -2.73 19.74
CA SER A 14 -2.25 -3.48 20.10
C SER A 14 -2.95 -3.98 18.84
N ARG A 15 -3.47 -5.22 18.87
CA ARG A 15 -4.15 -5.86 17.72
C ARG A 15 -5.66 -5.88 17.92
N PHE A 16 -6.37 -6.16 16.83
CA PHE A 16 -7.81 -6.28 16.78
C PHE A 16 -8.31 -7.39 17.71
N ARG A 17 -9.16 -7.01 18.68
CA ARG A 17 -9.81 -7.91 19.65
C ARG A 17 -8.88 -8.95 20.28
N GLU A 18 -7.64 -8.58 20.58
CA GLU A 18 -6.64 -9.51 21.12
C GLU A 18 -6.50 -9.38 22.65
N GLY A 19 -6.26 -10.51 23.31
CA GLY A 19 -6.05 -10.60 24.76
C GLY A 19 -7.26 -10.08 25.55
N ASN A 20 -7.00 -9.23 26.55
CA ASN A 20 -8.05 -8.69 27.43
C ASN A 20 -8.78 -7.46 26.85
N ARG A 21 -8.73 -7.26 25.52
CA ARG A 21 -9.36 -6.12 24.84
C ARG A 21 -10.35 -6.57 23.75
N PRO A 22 -11.40 -7.34 24.08
CA PRO A 22 -12.36 -7.86 23.10
C PRO A 22 -13.15 -6.76 22.36
N SER A 23 -13.21 -5.54 22.93
CA SER A 23 -13.84 -4.37 22.33
C SER A 23 -12.86 -3.47 21.55
N HIS A 24 -11.63 -3.93 21.29
CA HIS A 24 -10.67 -3.20 20.47
C HIS A 24 -10.95 -3.44 18.98
N HIS A 25 -11.64 -2.49 18.34
CA HIS A 25 -12.17 -2.61 16.98
C HIS A 25 -11.19 -2.20 15.88
N GLY A 26 -9.90 -2.07 16.22
CA GLY A 26 -8.86 -1.64 15.31
C GLY A 26 -7.49 -2.21 15.67
N VAL A 27 -6.46 -1.59 15.14
CA VAL A 27 -5.05 -1.83 15.44
C VAL A 27 -4.42 -0.53 15.89
N ASP A 28 -3.59 -0.60 16.93
CA ASP A 28 -2.83 0.54 17.42
C ASP A 28 -1.41 0.48 16.84
N ILE A 29 -0.98 1.55 16.18
CA ILE A 29 0.33 1.70 15.56
C ILE A 29 1.05 2.89 16.20
N ALA A 30 2.16 2.64 16.88
CA ALA A 30 2.90 3.67 17.60
C ALA A 30 4.28 3.93 16.98
N LYS A 31 4.62 5.21 16.86
CA LYS A 31 5.96 5.72 16.53
C LYS A 31 6.08 7.13 17.10
N SER A 32 7.25 7.45 17.67
CA SER A 32 7.53 8.78 18.22
C SER A 32 7.79 9.82 17.11
N GLY A 33 7.69 11.11 17.46
CA GLY A 33 8.00 12.21 16.55
C GLY A 33 6.82 12.64 15.67
N ASN A 34 7.11 13.29 14.54
CA ASN A 34 6.10 13.78 13.61
C ASN A 34 5.82 12.73 12.52
N VAL A 35 4.81 11.88 12.74
CA VAL A 35 4.52 10.74 11.85
C VAL A 35 3.29 11.06 10.99
N PRO A 36 3.42 11.13 9.65
CA PRO A 36 2.28 11.32 8.78
C PRO A 36 1.38 10.08 8.78
N ILE A 37 0.07 10.32 8.70
CA ILE A 37 -0.97 9.31 8.49
C ILE A 37 -1.46 9.44 7.05
N LEU A 38 -1.51 8.32 6.34
CA LEU A 38 -1.81 8.22 4.92
C LEU A 38 -3.15 7.51 4.71
N SER A 39 -3.87 7.88 3.64
CA SER A 39 -5.01 7.10 3.18
C SER A 39 -4.54 5.74 2.65
N ILE A 40 -5.16 4.65 3.11
CA ILE A 40 -4.76 3.29 2.72
C ILE A 40 -5.09 2.94 1.26
N ALA A 41 -5.98 3.70 0.62
CA ALA A 41 -6.44 3.56 -0.76
C ALA A 41 -7.12 4.86 -1.22
N ASP A 42 -7.42 4.99 -2.50
CA ASP A 42 -8.29 6.06 -2.99
C ASP A 42 -9.64 6.03 -2.25
N GLY A 43 -10.22 7.19 -1.97
CA GLY A 43 -11.48 7.23 -1.25
C GLY A 43 -12.12 8.60 -1.16
N PHE A 44 -13.27 8.62 -0.49
CA PHE A 44 -14.06 9.79 -0.19
C PHE A 44 -14.11 9.97 1.34
N ILE A 45 -13.74 11.16 1.83
CA ILE A 45 -13.76 11.50 3.25
C ILE A 45 -15.21 11.64 3.69
N THR A 46 -15.72 10.65 4.41
CA THR A 46 -17.11 10.65 4.89
C THR A 46 -17.29 11.45 6.16
N ARG A 47 -16.23 11.62 6.97
CA ARG A 47 -16.22 12.46 8.19
C ARG A 47 -14.82 12.96 8.51
N SER A 48 -14.70 14.21 8.97
CA SER A 48 -13.44 14.77 9.49
C SER A 48 -13.70 15.76 10.62
N TYR A 49 -13.61 15.30 11.88
CA TYR A 49 -14.03 16.10 13.04
C TYR A 49 -13.30 15.71 14.33
N TYR A 50 -13.58 16.42 15.42
CA TYR A 50 -13.12 16.07 16.77
C TYR A 50 -14.21 15.30 17.51
N SER A 51 -13.87 14.10 17.98
CA SER A 51 -14.70 13.24 18.81
C SER A 51 -14.12 13.17 20.22
N ILE A 52 -14.97 13.08 21.24
CA ILE A 52 -14.50 12.91 22.63
C ILE A 52 -13.69 11.62 22.78
N SER A 53 -14.17 10.50 22.20
CA SER A 53 -13.49 9.21 22.31
C SER A 53 -12.34 9.08 21.31
N TYR A 54 -12.58 9.35 20.03
CA TYR A 54 -11.55 9.20 18.98
C TYR A 54 -10.55 10.34 18.91
N GLY A 55 -10.81 11.47 19.57
CA GLY A 55 -10.02 12.69 19.39
C GLY A 55 -10.21 13.25 17.98
N ASN A 56 -9.17 13.84 17.40
CA ASN A 56 -9.21 14.18 15.98
C ASN A 56 -9.28 12.88 15.16
N VAL A 57 -10.31 12.76 14.33
CA VAL A 57 -10.61 11.53 13.60
C VAL A 57 -11.00 11.82 12.15
N VAL A 58 -10.60 10.92 11.25
CA VAL A 58 -10.96 10.94 9.83
C VAL A 58 -11.60 9.59 9.48
N PHE A 59 -12.68 9.62 8.71
CA PHE A 59 -13.36 8.44 8.15
C PHE A 59 -13.29 8.50 6.63
N ILE A 60 -12.92 7.40 5.99
CA ILE A 60 -12.74 7.35 4.54
C ILE A 60 -13.43 6.12 3.98
N ARG A 61 -14.34 6.35 3.03
CA ARG A 61 -15.00 5.29 2.28
C ARG A 61 -14.20 4.96 1.03
N HIS A 62 -13.98 3.67 0.81
CA HIS A 62 -13.22 3.14 -0.31
C HIS A 62 -14.07 2.15 -1.11
N ASN A 63 -13.97 2.21 -2.43
CA ASN A 63 -14.45 1.13 -3.30
C ASN A 63 -13.24 0.44 -3.92
N VAL A 64 -12.96 -0.78 -3.47
CA VAL A 64 -11.78 -1.55 -3.88
C VAL A 64 -12.26 -2.88 -4.46
N ASN A 65 -12.01 -3.08 -5.76
CA ASN A 65 -12.42 -4.26 -6.51
C ASN A 65 -13.94 -4.55 -6.39
N GLY A 66 -14.77 -3.50 -6.37
CA GLY A 66 -16.23 -3.61 -6.26
C GLY A 66 -16.75 -3.81 -4.83
N GLN A 67 -15.87 -3.99 -3.85
CA GLN A 67 -16.25 -4.10 -2.44
C GLN A 67 -16.10 -2.75 -1.75
N LEU A 68 -17.15 -2.39 -1.00
CA LEU A 68 -17.16 -1.20 -0.15
C LEU A 68 -16.41 -1.45 1.15
N TYR A 69 -15.59 -0.50 1.55
CA TYR A 69 -14.93 -0.45 2.85
C TYR A 69 -15.03 0.95 3.44
N GLU A 70 -14.93 1.05 4.76
CA GLU A 70 -14.74 2.31 5.46
C GLU A 70 -13.60 2.18 6.46
N SER A 71 -12.62 3.07 6.37
CA SER A 71 -11.48 3.11 7.28
C SER A 71 -11.61 4.28 8.26
N VAL A 72 -11.10 4.09 9.48
CA VAL A 72 -11.15 5.09 10.55
C VAL A 72 -9.74 5.33 11.05
N TYR A 73 -9.35 6.60 11.14
CA TYR A 73 -8.04 7.04 11.60
C TYR A 73 -8.27 7.93 12.81
N ALA A 74 -7.87 7.50 13.99
CA ALA A 74 -8.17 8.17 15.25
C ALA A 74 -6.92 8.52 16.08
N HIS A 75 -7.15 9.36 17.08
CA HIS A 75 -6.16 9.94 17.99
C HIS A 75 -5.16 10.89 17.31
N LEU A 76 -5.49 11.44 16.12
CA LEU A 76 -4.59 12.32 15.38
C LEU A 76 -4.31 13.59 16.19
N LYS A 77 -3.12 14.17 16.03
CA LYS A 77 -2.86 15.52 16.58
C LYS A 77 -3.40 16.63 15.68
N LYS A 78 -3.51 16.34 14.37
CA LYS A 78 -4.00 17.27 13.34
C LYS A 78 -4.61 16.47 12.19
N ARG A 79 -5.72 16.97 11.63
CA ARG A 79 -6.31 16.51 10.36
C ARG A 79 -5.90 17.48 9.24
N GLU A 80 -5.55 16.95 8.07
CA GLU A 80 -5.18 17.74 6.88
C GLU A 80 -6.25 17.68 5.79
N VAL A 81 -7.35 16.98 6.04
CA VAL A 81 -8.45 16.79 5.09
C VAL A 81 -9.79 17.19 5.72
N MET A 82 -10.71 17.62 4.87
CA MET A 82 -12.06 18.03 5.24
C MET A 82 -13.07 16.98 4.80
N GLU A 83 -14.22 16.96 5.46
CA GLU A 83 -15.37 16.16 5.03
C GLU A 83 -15.77 16.50 3.59
N ASP A 84 -16.36 15.52 2.90
CA ASP A 84 -16.80 15.60 1.50
C ASP A 84 -15.71 15.81 0.44
N SER A 85 -14.43 15.62 0.80
CA SER A 85 -13.31 15.63 -0.13
C SER A 85 -12.90 14.24 -0.61
N VAL A 86 -12.23 14.16 -1.75
CA VAL A 86 -11.59 12.92 -2.24
C VAL A 86 -10.13 12.86 -1.84
N VAL A 87 -9.60 11.65 -1.68
CA VAL A 87 -8.19 11.41 -1.44
C VAL A 87 -7.64 10.27 -2.29
N GLU A 88 -6.36 10.35 -2.62
CA GLU A 88 -5.63 9.29 -3.31
C GLU A 88 -4.94 8.34 -2.30
N GLN A 89 -4.69 7.10 -2.72
CA GLN A 89 -3.85 6.18 -1.95
C GLN A 89 -2.49 6.81 -1.62
N GLY A 90 -2.10 6.80 -0.35
CA GLY A 90 -0.82 7.37 0.10
C GLY A 90 -0.86 8.87 0.36
N GLN A 91 -1.98 9.57 0.09
CA GLN A 91 -2.13 10.98 0.44
C GLN A 91 -2.11 11.15 1.96
N ILE A 92 -1.40 12.18 2.44
CA ILE A 92 -1.39 12.56 3.86
C ILE A 92 -2.78 13.11 4.24
N ILE A 93 -3.39 12.50 5.26
CA ILE A 93 -4.70 12.91 5.79
C ILE A 93 -4.60 13.53 7.19
N GLY A 94 -3.43 13.47 7.81
CA GLY A 94 -3.16 14.03 9.12
C GLY A 94 -1.89 13.50 9.74
N TYR A 95 -1.72 13.74 11.03
CA TYR A 95 -0.52 13.34 11.76
C TYR A 95 -0.87 12.60 13.05
N MET A 96 -0.07 11.58 13.36
CA MET A 96 -0.19 10.77 14.57
C MET A 96 -0.19 11.64 15.82
N GLY A 97 -1.00 11.30 16.81
CA GLY A 97 -1.14 12.09 18.02
C GLY A 97 -1.58 11.28 19.22
N ASN A 98 -2.15 11.98 20.20
CA ASN A 98 -2.61 11.43 21.46
C ASN A 98 -3.88 12.16 21.96
N THR A 99 -4.84 12.42 21.06
CA THR A 99 -6.07 13.14 21.41
C THR A 99 -7.24 12.19 21.68
N GLY A 100 -8.24 12.63 22.45
CA GLY A 100 -9.36 11.78 22.86
C GLY A 100 -8.95 10.78 23.93
N TYR A 101 -9.59 9.61 23.95
CA TYR A 101 -9.29 8.54 24.92
C TYR A 101 -8.06 7.74 24.48
N SER A 102 -6.89 8.30 24.74
CA SER A 102 -5.59 7.76 24.34
C SER A 102 -4.54 8.02 25.43
N TYR A 103 -3.66 7.04 25.67
CA TYR A 103 -2.66 7.06 26.77
C TYR A 103 -1.22 7.27 26.28
N GLY A 104 -1.01 7.51 25.00
CA GLY A 104 0.29 7.76 24.40
C GLY A 104 0.19 7.97 22.89
N GLN A 105 1.25 8.48 22.26
CA GLN A 105 1.21 8.79 20.83
C GLN A 105 1.07 7.50 19.99
N HIS A 106 -0.06 7.38 19.29
CA HIS A 106 -0.32 6.29 18.35
C HIS A 106 -1.40 6.68 17.33
N LEU A 107 -1.53 5.87 16.28
CA LEU A 107 -2.71 5.81 15.43
C LEU A 107 -3.57 4.65 15.92
N HIS A 108 -4.83 4.91 16.24
CA HIS A 108 -5.84 3.86 16.28
C HIS A 108 -6.50 3.77 14.90
N PHE A 109 -6.32 2.62 14.25
CA PHE A 109 -6.78 2.38 12.88
C PHE A 109 -7.83 1.28 12.83
N GLU A 110 -9.02 1.58 12.31
CA GLU A 110 -10.06 0.58 12.07
C GLU A 110 -10.29 0.38 10.57
N LEU A 111 -10.71 -0.82 10.20
CA LEU A 111 -11.21 -1.15 8.87
C LEU A 111 -12.56 -1.86 9.00
N HIS A 112 -13.51 -1.45 8.17
CA HIS A 112 -14.85 -2.00 8.13
C HIS A 112 -15.18 -2.50 6.72
N VAL A 113 -15.80 -3.67 6.62
CA VAL A 113 -16.37 -4.16 5.35
C VAL A 113 -17.78 -3.59 5.24
N GLY A 114 -18.01 -2.73 4.24
CA GLY A 114 -19.16 -1.84 4.20
C GLY A 114 -18.98 -0.62 5.09
N ASN A 115 -20.09 0.00 5.49
CA ASN A 115 -20.06 1.23 6.27
C ASN A 115 -19.68 0.95 7.72
N TRP A 116 -18.97 1.90 8.30
CA TRP A 116 -18.83 2.08 9.72
C TRP A 116 -20.20 2.20 10.41
N ASN A 117 -20.35 1.57 11.57
CA ASN A 117 -21.52 1.77 12.43
C ASN A 117 -21.13 1.78 13.92
N ILE A 118 -22.02 2.33 14.75
CA ILE A 118 -21.77 2.51 16.19
C ILE A 118 -21.53 1.18 16.93
N ARG A 119 -22.16 0.09 16.47
CA ARG A 119 -21.99 -1.25 17.03
C ARG A 119 -20.67 -1.91 16.61
N LYS A 120 -19.94 -1.29 15.66
CA LYS A 120 -18.70 -1.82 15.07
C LYS A 120 -18.87 -3.24 14.53
N SER A 121 -20.08 -3.59 14.09
CA SER A 121 -20.40 -4.95 13.63
C SER A 121 -19.67 -5.32 12.35
N ASN A 122 -19.28 -4.31 11.57
CA ASN A 122 -18.59 -4.46 10.30
C ASN A 122 -17.06 -4.41 10.44
N ALA A 123 -16.55 -4.20 11.66
CA ALA A 123 -15.12 -4.10 11.92
C ALA A 123 -14.43 -5.44 11.68
N VAL A 124 -13.34 -5.42 10.92
CA VAL A 124 -12.50 -6.57 10.62
C VAL A 124 -11.08 -6.31 11.12
N ASP A 125 -10.29 -7.37 11.29
CA ASP A 125 -8.86 -7.25 11.60
C ASP A 125 -8.14 -6.56 10.43
N PRO A 126 -7.68 -5.30 10.58
CA PRO A 126 -7.12 -4.57 9.45
C PRO A 126 -5.83 -5.22 8.92
N LEU A 127 -5.06 -5.90 9.79
CA LEU A 127 -3.78 -6.50 9.41
C LEU A 127 -3.92 -7.66 8.42
N LYS A 128 -5.13 -8.21 8.24
CA LYS A 128 -5.42 -9.21 7.19
C LYS A 128 -5.59 -8.61 5.80
N TYR A 129 -5.84 -7.30 5.72
CA TYR A 129 -6.14 -6.59 4.48
C TYR A 129 -5.00 -5.66 4.05
N LEU A 130 -4.20 -5.20 5.00
CA LEU A 130 -3.06 -4.33 4.74
C LEU A 130 -1.88 -5.13 4.19
N ILE A 131 -1.35 -4.69 3.05
CA ILE A 131 -0.06 -5.19 2.59
C ILE A 131 1.02 -4.52 3.43
N LYS A 132 1.66 -5.30 4.32
CA LYS A 132 2.98 -4.95 4.83
C LYS A 132 3.91 -4.99 3.65
N THR A 133 4.22 -3.83 3.09
CA THR A 133 5.07 -3.78 1.91
C THR A 133 6.46 -4.27 2.31
N SER A 134 6.74 -5.55 2.03
CA SER A 134 8.12 -6.00 1.99
C SER A 134 8.82 -5.29 0.83
N SER A 135 10.14 -5.15 0.90
CA SER A 135 10.92 -4.58 -0.20
C SER A 135 10.66 -5.29 -1.54
N LEU A 136 10.37 -6.59 -1.50
CA LEU A 136 9.96 -7.39 -2.66
C LEU A 136 8.56 -7.00 -3.18
N ASP A 137 7.57 -6.85 -2.30
CA ASP A 137 6.20 -6.50 -2.72
C ASP A 137 6.14 -5.08 -3.32
N LYS A 138 6.95 -4.15 -2.79
CA LYS A 138 7.06 -2.79 -3.33
C LYS A 138 7.64 -2.79 -4.73
N LYS A 139 8.67 -3.60 -4.98
CA LYS A 139 9.32 -3.69 -6.30
C LYS A 139 8.40 -4.32 -7.34
N LYS A 140 7.66 -5.37 -6.95
CA LYS A 140 6.62 -6.01 -7.78
C LYS A 140 5.45 -5.06 -8.12
N LEU A 141 5.07 -4.19 -7.19
CA LEU A 141 4.04 -3.15 -7.40
C LEU A 141 4.51 -2.00 -8.28
N LEU A 142 5.77 -1.57 -8.14
CA LEU A 142 6.36 -0.49 -8.95
C LEU A 142 6.60 -0.90 -10.40
N PHE A 143 6.84 -2.19 -10.64
CA PHE A 143 7.17 -2.74 -11.95
C PHE A 143 6.30 -3.96 -12.28
N PRO A 144 4.97 -3.78 -12.48
CA PRO A 144 4.12 -4.89 -12.88
C PRO A 144 4.57 -5.44 -14.25
N TYR A 145 4.51 -6.76 -14.40
CA TYR A 145 4.76 -7.39 -15.69
C TYR A 145 3.75 -6.87 -16.72
N PRO A 146 4.18 -6.47 -17.94
CA PRO A 146 3.32 -5.82 -18.93
C PRO A 146 2.27 -6.73 -19.59
N GLY A 147 2.13 -7.98 -19.16
CA GLY A 147 1.12 -8.91 -19.66
C GLY A 147 1.41 -9.50 -21.05
N LYS A 148 2.58 -9.22 -21.62
CA LYS A 148 3.04 -9.77 -22.92
C LYS A 148 4.53 -10.03 -22.91
N LEU A 149 4.97 -11.04 -23.67
CA LEU A 149 6.38 -11.36 -23.83
C LEU A 149 7.13 -10.19 -24.48
N LEU A 150 8.32 -9.90 -23.98
CA LEU A 150 9.24 -8.95 -24.58
C LEU A 150 10.43 -9.71 -25.14
N LEU A 151 10.55 -9.67 -26.47
CA LEU A 151 11.52 -10.41 -27.26
C LEU A 151 12.04 -9.54 -28.41
N LYS A 152 12.98 -10.07 -29.20
CA LYS A 152 13.56 -9.38 -30.35
C LYS A 152 12.49 -8.70 -31.23
N GLY A 153 12.69 -7.43 -31.54
CA GLY A 153 11.74 -6.59 -32.28
C GLY A 153 10.72 -5.84 -31.40
N SER A 154 10.58 -6.20 -30.11
CA SER A 154 9.81 -5.41 -29.15
C SER A 154 10.39 -4.01 -28.99
N LYS A 155 9.54 -3.02 -28.72
CA LYS A 155 9.95 -1.62 -28.54
C LYS A 155 9.25 -0.95 -27.36
N GLY A 156 9.83 0.15 -26.88
CA GLY A 156 9.21 1.07 -25.93
C GLY A 156 9.79 1.02 -24.52
N ILE A 157 9.09 1.64 -23.57
CA ILE A 157 9.62 1.91 -22.22
C ILE A 157 10.00 0.65 -21.44
N ASN A 158 9.28 -0.46 -21.63
CA ASN A 158 9.61 -1.72 -20.96
C ASN A 158 10.90 -2.34 -21.49
N VAL A 159 11.22 -2.12 -22.78
CA VAL A 159 12.51 -2.53 -23.34
C VAL A 159 13.63 -1.67 -22.77
N GLN A 160 13.45 -0.35 -22.67
CA GLN A 160 14.43 0.52 -22.00
C GLN A 160 14.68 0.10 -20.55
N ARG A 161 13.63 -0.34 -19.84
CA ARG A 161 13.76 -0.87 -18.47
C ARG A 161 14.58 -2.14 -18.42
N ILE A 162 14.30 -3.09 -19.31
CA ILE A 162 15.09 -4.32 -19.43
C ILE A 162 16.54 -3.98 -19.73
N GLN A 163 16.79 -3.10 -20.71
CA GLN A 163 18.13 -2.67 -21.11
C GLN A 163 18.92 -2.07 -19.93
N ARG A 164 18.29 -1.19 -19.14
CA ARG A 164 18.89 -0.69 -17.89
C ARG A 164 19.16 -1.80 -16.88
N ALA A 165 18.24 -2.75 -16.72
CA ALA A 165 18.38 -3.85 -15.77
C ALA A 165 19.50 -4.83 -16.13
N VAL A 166 19.79 -4.99 -17.43
CA VAL A 166 20.88 -5.84 -17.94
C VAL A 166 22.13 -5.05 -18.33
N ASN A 167 22.18 -3.76 -17.98
CA ASN A 167 23.31 -2.86 -18.19
C ASN A 167 23.78 -2.74 -19.65
N VAL A 168 22.84 -2.50 -20.57
CA VAL A 168 23.11 -2.15 -21.97
C VAL A 168 22.45 -0.82 -22.32
N ASP A 169 22.83 -0.22 -23.45
CA ASP A 169 22.26 1.04 -23.93
C ASP A 169 20.74 0.96 -24.05
N ALA A 170 20.05 1.92 -23.44
CA ALA A 170 18.60 1.91 -23.28
C ALA A 170 17.87 2.64 -24.42
N ASP A 171 18.12 2.23 -25.67
CA ASP A 171 17.51 2.81 -26.87
C ASP A 171 16.00 2.47 -27.03
N GLY A 172 15.51 1.52 -26.26
CA GLY A 172 14.12 1.06 -26.28
C GLY A 172 13.78 0.13 -27.43
N ILE A 173 14.78 -0.44 -28.11
CA ILE A 173 14.64 -1.42 -29.19
C ILE A 173 15.26 -2.73 -28.73
N PHE A 174 14.45 -3.79 -28.67
CA PHE A 174 14.93 -5.10 -28.24
C PHE A 174 15.67 -5.75 -29.42
N GLY A 175 16.94 -5.39 -29.58
CA GLY A 175 17.82 -5.90 -30.62
C GLY A 175 18.68 -7.08 -30.15
N PRO A 176 19.61 -7.56 -31.00
CA PRO A 176 20.52 -8.66 -30.67
C PRO A 176 21.36 -8.42 -29.40
N ILE A 177 21.77 -7.17 -29.15
CA ILE A 177 22.52 -6.79 -27.94
C ILE A 177 21.67 -7.03 -26.69
N THR A 178 20.41 -6.58 -26.70
CA THR A 178 19.48 -6.78 -25.58
C THR A 178 19.14 -8.26 -25.39
N GLU A 179 18.91 -9.00 -26.48
CA GLU A 179 18.64 -10.44 -26.43
C GLU A 179 19.78 -11.22 -25.78
N ASN A 180 21.02 -10.97 -26.20
CA ASN A 180 22.19 -11.62 -25.62
C ASN A 180 22.36 -11.25 -24.13
N ALA A 181 22.14 -9.98 -23.77
CA ALA A 181 22.21 -9.55 -22.37
C ALA A 181 21.12 -10.19 -21.50
N VAL A 182 19.91 -10.41 -22.04
CA VAL A 182 18.84 -11.15 -21.37
C VAL A 182 19.21 -12.61 -21.19
N LYS A 183 19.77 -13.28 -22.21
CA LYS A 183 20.26 -14.67 -22.10
C LYS A 183 21.30 -14.81 -20.98
N LEU A 184 22.29 -13.92 -20.95
CA LEU A 184 23.30 -13.89 -19.89
C LEU A 184 22.69 -13.64 -18.50
N PHE A 185 21.66 -12.79 -18.42
CA PHE A 185 20.93 -12.58 -17.17
C PHE A 185 20.21 -13.87 -16.74
N GLN A 186 19.50 -14.54 -17.65
CA GLN A 186 18.76 -15.77 -17.37
C GLN A 186 19.68 -16.88 -16.87
N GLU A 187 20.84 -17.05 -17.53
CA GLU A 187 21.88 -17.99 -17.11
C GLU A 187 22.35 -17.71 -15.68
N ARG A 188 22.70 -16.45 -15.37
CA ARG A 188 23.08 -16.04 -14.00
C ARG A 188 21.99 -16.25 -12.96
N GLN A 189 20.71 -16.19 -13.36
CA GLN A 189 19.58 -16.39 -12.47
C GLN A 189 19.14 -17.86 -12.36
N GLY A 190 19.76 -18.77 -13.11
CA GLY A 190 19.40 -20.19 -13.14
C GLY A 190 17.97 -20.43 -13.62
N ILE A 191 17.52 -19.65 -14.61
CA ILE A 191 16.21 -19.80 -15.27
C ILE A 191 16.40 -20.17 -16.75
N GLU A 192 15.31 -20.53 -17.43
CA GLU A 192 15.32 -20.86 -18.85
C GLU A 192 16.00 -19.75 -19.69
N VAL A 193 16.94 -20.13 -20.54
CA VAL A 193 17.80 -19.23 -21.34
C VAL A 193 17.28 -19.15 -22.77
N ASP A 194 16.15 -18.47 -22.94
CA ASP A 194 15.47 -18.31 -24.23
C ASP A 194 15.68 -16.91 -24.86
N GLY A 195 16.22 -15.95 -24.11
CA GLY A 195 16.36 -14.55 -24.52
C GLY A 195 15.05 -13.76 -24.51
N ILE A 196 13.99 -14.31 -23.93
CA ILE A 196 12.67 -13.72 -23.85
C ILE A 196 12.40 -13.26 -22.41
N VAL A 197 11.90 -12.04 -22.26
CA VAL A 197 11.47 -11.53 -20.96
C VAL A 197 9.98 -11.82 -20.77
N GLY A 198 9.70 -13.01 -20.25
CA GLY A 198 8.39 -13.43 -19.72
C GLY A 198 8.22 -13.11 -18.22
N PRO A 199 7.12 -13.57 -17.58
CA PRO A 199 6.83 -13.27 -16.18
C PRO A 199 7.94 -13.68 -15.20
N ILE A 200 8.58 -14.83 -15.45
CA ILE A 200 9.66 -15.37 -14.61
C ILE A 200 10.89 -14.46 -14.71
N THR A 201 11.37 -14.20 -15.92
CA THR A 201 12.52 -13.29 -16.17
C THR A 201 12.25 -11.90 -15.60
N TRP A 202 11.04 -11.36 -15.81
CA TRP A 202 10.65 -10.04 -15.29
C TRP A 202 10.69 -9.96 -13.77
N THR A 203 10.17 -10.98 -13.08
CA THR A 203 10.17 -11.06 -11.60
C THR A 203 11.59 -11.12 -11.03
N LYS A 204 12.54 -11.69 -11.77
CA LYS A 204 13.95 -11.70 -11.35
C LYS A 204 14.61 -10.33 -11.55
N MET A 205 14.22 -9.57 -12.57
CA MET A 205 14.74 -8.22 -12.82
C MET A 205 14.15 -7.19 -11.83
N PHE A 206 12.84 -7.27 -11.58
CA PHE A 206 12.07 -6.29 -10.82
C PHE A 206 11.31 -6.97 -9.69
#